data_AF-A0A8W8HLV7-F1
#
_entry.id   AF-A0A8W8HLV7-F1
#
_cell.length_a   1.000
_cell.length_b   1.000
_cell.length_c   1.000
_cell.angle_alpha   90.00
_cell.angle_beta   90.00
_cell.angle_gamma   90.00
#
_symmetry.space_group_name_H-M   'P 1'
#
loop_
_entity.id
_entity.type
_entity.pdbx_description
1 polymer ?
#
loop_
_entity_poly.entity_id
_entity_poly.type
_entity_poly.pdbx_seq_one_letter_code
_entity_poly.pdbx_strand_id
1 'polypeptide(L)'
;TLTEMESEEKTLHDKRMALEKASDNLEQIQKELGVQIRQTFDRIRDAIDERERELYTAAEHEIDKKRQEISDQLELALNREETFKSERMKLNTAKETKNIAAMFSNHQSAREALMEKVTVHGPSRAIRDFAVSFQFNSRQENNIRHYISNFGDVTFKNA
;
A
#
# COMPACT_ATOMS: atom_id res chain seq x y z
N THR A 1 70.93 -15.43 -36.64
CA THR A 1 70.38 -16.56 -35.86
C THR A 1 70.12 -16.18 -34.41
N LEU A 2 71.11 -15.85 -33.58
CA LEU A 2 70.86 -15.47 -32.17
C LEU A 2 69.98 -14.21 -32.03
N THR A 3 70.34 -13.14 -32.75
CA THR A 3 69.58 -11.87 -32.80
C THR A 3 68.17 -12.03 -33.36
N GLU A 4 67.96 -12.97 -34.28
CA GLU A 4 66.65 -13.28 -34.84
C GLU A 4 65.78 -14.01 -33.80
N MET A 5 66.38 -14.92 -33.01
CA MET A 5 65.69 -15.58 -31.90
C MET A 5 65.32 -14.60 -30.78
N GLU A 6 66.21 -13.68 -30.41
CA GLU A 6 65.94 -12.63 -29.41
C GLU A 6 64.80 -11.69 -29.87
N SER A 7 64.77 -11.34 -31.16
CA SER A 7 63.69 -10.55 -31.75
C SER A 7 62.35 -11.27 -31.74
N GLU A 8 62.35 -12.58 -32.06
CA GLU A 8 61.14 -13.39 -32.05
C GLU A 8 60.63 -13.61 -30.62
N GLU A 9 61.52 -13.86 -29.66
CA GLU A 9 61.18 -13.99 -28.24
C GLU A 9 60.52 -12.72 -27.71
N LYS A 10 61.07 -11.55 -28.03
CA LYS A 10 60.45 -10.26 -27.67
C LYS A 10 59.06 -10.09 -28.28
N THR A 11 58.90 -10.46 -29.55
CA THR A 11 57.60 -10.37 -30.25
C THR A 11 56.56 -11.31 -29.60
N LEU A 12 56.97 -12.53 -29.24
CA LEU A 12 56.12 -13.48 -28.52
C LEU A 12 55.76 -12.97 -27.12
N HIS A 13 56.71 -12.37 -26.41
CA HIS A 13 56.47 -11.75 -25.12
C HIS A 13 55.43 -10.62 -25.20
N ASP A 14 55.57 -9.72 -26.16
CA ASP A 14 54.64 -8.60 -26.37
C ASP A 14 53.23 -9.10 -26.71
N LYS A 15 53.13 -10.13 -27.57
CA LYS A 15 51.85 -10.79 -27.89
C LYS A 15 51.23 -11.46 -26.66
N ARG A 16 52.01 -12.16 -25.85
CA ARG A 16 51.54 -12.78 -24.59
C ARG A 16 50.96 -11.73 -23.66
N MET A 17 51.68 -10.63 -23.44
CA MET A 17 51.22 -9.53 -22.58
C MET A 17 49.91 -8.91 -23.09
N ALA A 18 49.78 -8.73 -24.42
CA ALA A 18 48.55 -8.23 -25.02
C ALA A 18 47.37 -9.17 -24.81
N LEU A 19 47.59 -10.50 -24.92
CA LEU A 19 46.57 -11.51 -24.67
C LEU A 19 46.16 -11.57 -23.20
N GLU A 20 47.10 -11.51 -22.27
CA GLU A 20 46.81 -11.45 -20.82
C GLU A 20 45.94 -10.25 -20.49
N LYS A 21 46.31 -9.06 -20.98
CA LYS A 21 45.51 -7.84 -20.81
C LYS A 21 44.12 -7.96 -21.43
N ALA A 22 44.00 -8.58 -22.61
CA ALA A 22 42.71 -8.81 -23.24
C ALA A 22 41.83 -9.76 -22.42
N SER A 23 42.42 -10.80 -21.82
CA SER A 23 41.74 -11.73 -20.92
C SER A 23 41.20 -11.01 -19.67
N ASP A 24 42.02 -10.20 -19.02
CA ASP A 24 41.61 -9.42 -17.84
C ASP A 24 40.47 -8.45 -18.18
N ASN A 25 40.55 -7.81 -19.34
CA ASN A 25 39.48 -6.93 -19.82
C ASN A 25 38.16 -7.68 -20.03
N LEU A 26 38.19 -8.92 -20.56
CA LEU A 26 36.98 -9.73 -20.74
C LEU A 26 36.33 -10.08 -19.39
N GLU A 27 37.12 -10.43 -18.38
CA GLU A 27 36.61 -10.68 -17.03
C GLU A 27 35.96 -9.42 -16.43
N GLN A 28 36.57 -8.25 -16.63
CA GLN A 28 36.02 -6.98 -16.16
C GLN A 28 34.70 -6.66 -16.86
N ILE A 29 34.64 -6.79 -18.19
CA ILE A 29 33.41 -6.58 -18.98
C ILE A 29 32.29 -7.50 -18.49
N GLN A 30 32.60 -8.78 -18.21
CA GLN A 30 31.62 -9.73 -17.67
C GLN A 30 31.07 -9.30 -16.31
N LYS A 31 31.95 -8.86 -15.40
CA LYS A 31 31.55 -8.38 -14.07
C LYS A 31 30.67 -7.13 -14.18
N GLU A 32 31.08 -6.15 -14.98
CA GLU A 32 30.34 -4.90 -15.18
C GLU A 32 28.96 -5.14 -15.81
N LEU A 33 28.89 -5.99 -16.85
CA LEU A 33 27.62 -6.37 -17.46
C LEU A 33 26.68 -7.04 -16.44
N GLY A 34 27.21 -7.94 -15.61
CA GLY A 34 26.44 -8.58 -14.55
C GLY A 34 25.86 -7.59 -13.54
N VAL A 35 26.62 -6.56 -13.17
CA VAL A 35 26.16 -5.47 -12.29
C VAL A 35 25.06 -4.66 -12.97
N GLN A 36 25.24 -4.27 -14.24
CA GLN A 36 24.27 -3.47 -14.99
C GLN A 36 22.92 -4.20 -15.14
N ILE A 37 22.96 -5.49 -15.50
CA ILE A 37 21.76 -6.33 -15.58
C ILE A 37 21.05 -6.33 -14.22
N ARG A 38 21.76 -6.65 -13.14
CA ARG A 38 21.18 -6.73 -11.79
C ARG A 38 20.53 -5.41 -11.38
N GLN A 39 21.27 -4.30 -11.48
CA GLN A 39 20.77 -2.96 -11.13
C GLN A 39 19.53 -2.55 -11.93
N THR A 40 19.40 -3.02 -13.17
CA THR A 40 18.23 -2.72 -14.00
C THR A 40 17.01 -3.50 -13.52
N PHE A 41 17.18 -4.80 -13.24
CA PHE A 41 16.09 -5.62 -12.69
C PHE A 41 15.68 -5.21 -11.27
N ASP A 42 16.63 -4.78 -10.44
CA ASP A 42 16.32 -4.27 -9.09
C ASP A 42 15.44 -3.03 -9.17
N ARG A 43 15.76 -2.07 -10.06
CA ARG A 43 14.91 -0.88 -10.30
C ARG A 43 13.48 -1.23 -10.76
N ILE A 44 13.31 -2.30 -11.53
CA ILE A 44 11.97 -2.77 -11.94
C ILE A 44 11.23 -3.36 -10.75
N ARG A 45 11.90 -4.15 -9.91
CA ARG A 45 11.29 -4.69 -8.67
C ARG A 45 10.86 -3.55 -7.75
N ASP A 46 11.73 -2.57 -7.52
CA ASP A 46 11.42 -1.41 -6.69
C ASP A 46 10.17 -0.66 -7.18
N ALA A 47 10.02 -0.49 -8.50
CA ALA A 47 8.85 0.15 -9.09
C ALA A 47 7.55 -0.67 -8.93
N ILE A 48 7.65 -2.00 -9.00
CA ILE A 48 6.51 -2.91 -8.76
C ILE A 48 6.11 -2.89 -7.29
N ASP A 49 7.09 -3.00 -6.39
CA ASP A 49 6.87 -2.99 -4.94
C ASP A 49 6.25 -1.65 -4.49
N GLU A 50 6.71 -0.53 -5.05
CA GLU A 50 6.13 0.78 -4.74
C GLU A 50 4.68 0.86 -5.22
N ARG A 51 4.39 0.35 -6.42
CA ARG A 51 3.02 0.33 -6.94
C ARG A 51 2.10 -0.55 -6.09
N GLU A 52 2.60 -1.67 -5.60
CA GLU A 52 1.86 -2.53 -4.67
C GLU A 52 1.54 -1.79 -3.37
N ARG A 53 2.53 -1.10 -2.76
CA ARG A 53 2.31 -0.30 -1.54
C ARG A 53 1.27 0.80 -1.75
N GLU A 54 1.35 1.54 -2.84
CA GLU A 54 0.36 2.58 -3.17
C GLU A 54 -1.06 2.04 -3.20
N LEU A 55 -1.25 0.85 -3.80
CA LEU A 55 -2.56 0.19 -3.88
C LEU A 55 -3.07 -0.24 -2.50
N TYR A 56 -2.18 -0.77 -1.65
CA TYR A 56 -2.54 -1.08 -0.26
C TYR A 56 -2.94 0.17 0.52
N THR A 57 -2.13 1.23 0.45
CA THR A 57 -2.42 2.50 1.15
C THR A 57 -3.74 3.10 0.68
N ALA A 58 -4.04 3.07 -0.62
CA ALA A 58 -5.31 3.54 -1.14
C ALA A 58 -6.50 2.71 -0.62
N ALA A 59 -6.36 1.38 -0.57
CA ALA A 59 -7.39 0.49 -0.04
C ALA A 59 -7.62 0.72 1.46
N GLU A 60 -6.54 0.81 2.25
CA GLU A 60 -6.61 1.10 3.68
C GLU A 60 -7.28 2.45 3.95
N HIS A 61 -6.90 3.49 3.21
CA HIS A 61 -7.46 4.83 3.38
C HIS A 61 -8.98 4.86 3.18
N GLU A 62 -9.49 4.20 2.14
CA GLU A 62 -10.94 4.12 1.90
C GLU A 62 -11.66 3.30 2.98
N ILE A 63 -11.06 2.19 3.43
CA ILE A 63 -11.62 1.38 4.52
C ILE A 63 -11.67 2.18 5.82
N ASP A 64 -10.60 2.90 6.16
CA ASP A 64 -10.51 3.69 7.39
C ASP A 64 -11.49 4.86 7.37
N LYS A 65 -11.67 5.51 6.22
CA LYS A 65 -12.71 6.53 6.05
C LYS A 65 -14.10 5.97 6.34
N LYS A 66 -14.41 4.78 5.84
CA LYS A 66 -15.70 4.11 6.12
C LYS A 66 -15.82 3.67 7.58
N ARG A 67 -14.72 3.23 8.19
CA ARG A 67 -14.68 2.90 9.62
C ARG A 67 -14.95 4.15 10.46
N GLN A 68 -14.37 5.29 10.11
CA GLN A 68 -14.60 6.56 10.81
C GLN A 68 -16.06 7.01 10.69
N GLU A 69 -16.64 6.98 9.48
CA GLU A 69 -18.06 7.30 9.26
C GLU A 69 -18.97 6.44 10.16
N ILE A 70 -18.66 5.15 10.34
CA ILE A 70 -19.42 4.25 11.21
C ILE A 70 -19.21 4.60 12.69
N SER A 71 -17.95 4.83 13.11
CA SER A 71 -17.61 5.20 14.49
C SER A 71 -18.33 6.48 14.93
N ASP A 72 -18.34 7.51 14.10
CA ASP A 72 -19.01 8.78 14.40
C ASP A 72 -20.53 8.58 14.58
N GLN A 73 -21.15 7.78 13.73
CA GLN A 73 -22.58 7.45 13.85
C GLN A 73 -22.88 6.60 15.09
N LEU A 74 -21.97 5.69 15.45
CA LEU A 74 -22.11 4.87 16.65
C LEU A 74 -22.00 5.72 17.92
N GLU A 75 -21.05 6.64 17.98
CA GLU A 75 -20.87 7.56 19.11
C GLU A 75 -22.11 8.44 19.31
N LEU A 76 -22.64 9.01 18.23
CA LEU A 76 -23.90 9.76 18.26
C LEU A 76 -25.07 8.92 18.81
N ALA A 77 -25.17 7.66 18.39
CA ALA A 77 -26.20 6.75 18.86
C ALA A 77 -26.05 6.40 20.35
N LEU A 78 -24.83 6.12 20.81
CA LEU A 78 -24.53 5.77 22.20
C LEU A 78 -24.81 6.94 23.15
N ASN A 79 -24.32 8.14 22.83
CA ASN A 79 -24.58 9.35 23.62
C ASN A 79 -26.09 9.61 23.74
N ARG A 80 -26.81 9.37 22.64
CA ARG A 80 -28.26 9.53 22.62
C ARG A 80 -28.98 8.49 23.48
N GLU A 81 -28.57 7.23 23.39
CA GLU A 81 -29.11 6.14 24.21
C GLU A 81 -28.86 6.39 25.71
N GLU A 82 -27.67 6.86 26.08
CA GLU A 82 -27.32 7.19 27.46
C GLU A 82 -28.18 8.33 28.02
N THR A 83 -28.40 9.38 27.23
CA THR A 83 -29.29 10.49 27.59
C THR A 83 -30.71 9.98 27.88
N PHE A 84 -31.26 9.12 27.01
CA PHE A 84 -32.59 8.53 27.24
C PHE A 84 -32.63 7.59 28.45
N LYS A 85 -31.58 6.79 28.67
CA LYS A 85 -31.48 5.92 29.86
C LYS A 85 -31.50 6.75 31.14
N SER A 86 -30.75 7.85 31.18
CA SER A 86 -30.66 8.76 32.32
C SER A 86 -32.01 9.42 32.61
N GLU A 87 -32.64 10.05 31.62
CA GLU A 87 -33.94 10.71 31.79
C GLU A 87 -35.04 9.71 32.20
N ARG A 88 -35.04 8.51 31.61
CA ARG A 88 -35.97 7.43 32.01
C ARG A 88 -35.75 7.01 33.46
N MET A 89 -34.50 6.88 33.90
CA MET A 89 -34.17 6.54 35.28
C MET A 89 -34.66 7.61 36.25
N LYS A 90 -34.42 8.90 35.97
CA LYS A 90 -34.93 10.02 36.78
C LYS A 90 -36.45 10.01 36.93
N LEU A 91 -37.18 9.74 35.85
CA LEU A 91 -38.64 9.62 35.86
C LEU A 91 -39.12 8.42 36.69
N ASN A 92 -38.48 7.26 36.53
CA ASN A 92 -38.81 6.06 37.30
C ASN A 92 -38.57 6.27 38.80
N THR A 93 -37.43 6.84 39.19
CA THR A 93 -37.12 7.14 40.59
C THR A 93 -38.11 8.15 41.19
N ALA A 94 -38.48 9.21 40.46
CA ALA A 94 -39.48 10.16 40.93
C ALA A 94 -40.87 9.52 41.12
N LYS A 95 -41.23 8.58 40.23
CA LYS A 95 -42.47 7.79 40.33
C LYS A 95 -42.45 6.86 41.55
N GLU A 96 -41.38 6.11 41.75
CA GLU A 96 -41.23 5.16 42.86
C GLU A 96 -41.26 5.87 44.22
N THR A 97 -40.62 7.03 44.32
CA THR A 97 -40.59 7.85 45.53
C THR A 97 -41.85 8.72 45.73
N LYS A 98 -42.80 8.69 44.79
CA LYS A 98 -44.03 9.52 44.78
C LYS A 98 -43.74 11.02 44.90
N ASN A 99 -42.58 11.48 44.44
CA ASN A 99 -42.20 12.88 44.48
C ASN A 99 -42.79 13.65 43.28
N ILE A 100 -43.99 14.22 43.48
CA ILE A 100 -44.77 14.89 42.44
C ILE A 100 -44.00 16.08 41.82
N ALA A 101 -43.30 16.88 42.64
CA ALA A 101 -42.53 18.02 42.15
C ALA A 101 -41.40 17.58 41.21
N ALA A 102 -40.68 16.51 41.57
CA ALA A 102 -39.64 15.93 40.73
C ALA A 102 -40.21 15.27 39.46
N MET A 103 -41.42 14.69 39.51
CA MET A 103 -42.08 14.17 38.31
C MET A 103 -42.37 15.28 37.30
N PHE A 104 -42.87 16.45 37.74
CA PHE A 104 -43.12 17.57 36.83
C PHE A 104 -41.83 18.17 36.24
N SER A 105 -40.78 18.36 37.06
CA SER A 105 -39.52 18.92 36.54
C SER A 105 -38.81 17.94 35.58
N ASN A 106 -38.74 16.66 35.93
CA ASN A 106 -38.10 15.64 35.10
C ASN A 106 -38.93 15.32 33.84
N HIS A 107 -40.25 15.52 33.87
CA HIS A 107 -41.08 15.38 32.69
C HIS A 107 -40.76 16.45 31.64
N GLN A 108 -40.41 17.67 32.07
CA GLN A 108 -40.00 18.71 31.14
C GLN A 108 -38.66 18.37 30.46
N SER A 109 -37.64 17.95 31.22
CA SER A 109 -36.33 17.56 30.65
C SER A 109 -36.45 16.34 29.74
N ALA A 110 -37.25 15.35 30.10
CA ALA A 110 -37.52 14.20 29.23
C ALA A 110 -38.26 14.60 27.94
N ARG A 111 -39.16 15.58 28.00
CA ARG A 111 -39.85 16.11 26.82
C ARG A 111 -38.90 16.87 25.91
N GLU A 112 -38.01 17.69 26.47
CA GLU A 112 -36.96 18.39 25.74
C GLU A 112 -36.01 17.40 25.06
N ALA A 113 -35.60 16.35 25.77
CA ALA A 113 -34.87 15.23 25.19
C ALA A 113 -35.68 14.64 24.02
N LEU A 114 -36.93 14.23 24.19
CA LEU A 114 -37.74 13.67 23.08
C LEU A 114 -37.91 14.61 21.87
N MET A 115 -37.92 15.93 22.06
CA MET A 115 -38.05 16.92 21.00
C MET A 115 -36.76 17.09 20.17
N GLU A 116 -35.61 16.85 20.78
CA GLU A 116 -34.32 16.90 20.09
C GLU A 116 -34.19 15.72 19.12
N LYS A 117 -34.29 15.99 17.82
CA LYS A 117 -34.12 14.97 16.79
C LYS A 117 -32.65 14.89 16.40
N VAL A 118 -31.93 13.96 17.00
CA VAL A 118 -30.63 13.53 16.48
C VAL A 118 -30.88 12.56 15.33
N THR A 119 -30.40 12.89 14.14
CA THR A 119 -30.59 12.04 12.97
C THR A 119 -29.48 11.01 12.92
N VAL A 120 -29.75 9.83 13.49
CA VAL A 120 -28.88 8.64 13.34
C VAL A 120 -29.39 7.87 12.13
N HIS A 121 -28.66 7.95 11.02
CA HIS A 121 -29.10 7.34 9.75
C HIS A 121 -28.82 5.82 9.69
N GLY A 122 -28.09 5.27 10.67
CA GLY A 122 -27.53 3.92 10.60
C GLY A 122 -26.50 3.79 9.47
N PRO A 123 -25.94 2.60 9.22
CA PRO A 123 -25.09 2.41 8.05
C PRO A 123 -25.92 2.64 6.80
N SER A 124 -25.51 3.63 5.99
CA SER A 124 -26.12 3.92 4.69
C SER A 124 -26.13 2.68 3.80
N ARG A 125 -27.01 2.60 2.79
CA ARG A 125 -26.96 1.48 1.82
C ARG A 125 -25.56 1.33 1.20
N ALA A 126 -24.89 2.45 0.92
CA ALA A 126 -23.53 2.48 0.41
C ALA A 126 -22.49 1.85 1.36
N ILE A 127 -22.70 1.92 2.68
CA ILE A 127 -21.84 1.28 3.69
C ILE A 127 -22.19 -0.21 3.84
N ARG A 128 -23.48 -0.58 3.78
CA ARG A 128 -23.91 -1.98 3.91
C ARG A 128 -23.44 -2.86 2.76
N ASP A 129 -23.45 -2.30 1.55
CA ASP A 129 -23.00 -2.97 0.34
C ASP A 129 -21.54 -2.59 0.00
N PHE A 130 -20.80 -2.02 0.96
CA PHE A 130 -19.42 -1.62 0.75
C PHE A 130 -18.54 -2.86 0.53
N ALA A 131 -17.96 -2.94 -0.66
CA ALA A 131 -16.99 -3.95 -1.02
C ALA A 131 -15.82 -3.27 -1.73
N VAL A 132 -14.60 -3.55 -1.26
CA VAL A 132 -13.37 -3.17 -1.95
C VAL A 132 -12.82 -4.44 -2.59
N SER A 133 -12.67 -4.42 -3.91
CA SER A 133 -12.06 -5.53 -4.64
C SER A 133 -10.87 -5.02 -5.43
N PHE A 134 -9.73 -5.67 -5.28
CA PHE A 134 -8.65 -5.53 -6.24
C PHE A 134 -8.98 -6.35 -7.48
N GLN A 135 -9.02 -5.70 -8.64
CA GLN A 135 -9.26 -6.37 -9.91
C GLN A 135 -8.06 -6.15 -10.82
N PHE A 136 -7.52 -7.26 -11.32
CA PHE A 136 -6.55 -7.23 -12.41
C PHE A 136 -7.23 -7.57 -13.72
N ASN A 137 -6.92 -6.80 -14.76
CA ASN A 137 -7.27 -7.17 -16.11
C ASN A 137 -6.26 -8.20 -16.62
N SER A 138 -6.69 -9.43 -16.89
CA SER A 138 -5.81 -10.48 -17.43
C SER A 138 -5.06 -10.06 -18.70
N ARG A 139 -5.62 -9.15 -19.49
CA ARG A 139 -4.93 -8.55 -20.65
C ARG A 139 -3.72 -7.70 -20.23
N GLN A 140 -3.85 -6.91 -19.17
CA GLN A 140 -2.75 -6.08 -18.66
C GLN A 140 -1.64 -6.95 -18.08
N GLU A 141 -2.00 -7.99 -17.33
CA GLU A 141 -1.03 -8.95 -16.80
C GLU A 141 -0.24 -9.63 -17.94
N ASN A 142 -0.95 -10.11 -18.97
CA ASN A 142 -0.32 -10.73 -20.13
C ASN A 142 0.62 -9.77 -20.86
N ASN A 143 0.24 -8.49 -20.99
CA ASN A 143 1.11 -7.47 -21.58
C ASN A 143 2.37 -7.25 -20.75
N ILE A 144 2.24 -7.16 -19.42
CA ILE A 144 3.39 -6.99 -18.52
C ILE A 144 4.33 -8.20 -18.63
N ARG A 145 3.78 -9.43 -18.58
CA ARG A 145 4.58 -10.65 -18.75
C ARG A 145 5.32 -10.66 -20.10
N HIS A 146 4.64 -10.26 -21.17
CA HIS A 146 5.24 -10.17 -22.50
C HIS A 146 6.34 -9.11 -22.57
N TYR A 147 6.14 -7.95 -21.93
CA TYR A 147 7.19 -6.93 -21.88
C TYR A 147 8.38 -7.40 -21.07
N ILE A 148 8.17 -8.05 -19.92
CA ILE A 148 9.25 -8.61 -19.08
C ILE A 148 10.01 -9.71 -19.83
N SER A 149 9.31 -10.60 -20.54
CA SER A 149 9.98 -11.70 -21.28
C SER A 149 10.89 -11.19 -22.39
N ASN A 150 10.60 -10.00 -22.92
CA ASN A 150 11.35 -9.37 -24.00
C ASN A 150 12.20 -8.19 -23.50
N PHE A 151 12.35 -8.03 -22.17
CA PHE A 151 13.03 -6.88 -21.60
C PHE A 151 14.54 -7.10 -21.52
N GLY A 152 15.26 -6.31 -22.31
CA GLY A 152 16.72 -6.34 -22.36
C GLY A 152 17.25 -7.38 -23.35
N ASP A 153 18.38 -7.06 -23.95
CA ASP A 153 19.09 -7.96 -24.86
C ASP A 153 20.61 -7.73 -24.69
N VAL A 154 21.39 -8.78 -24.89
CA VAL A 154 22.85 -8.71 -24.83
C VAL A 154 23.40 -8.71 -26.25
N THR A 155 23.70 -7.51 -26.75
CA THR A 155 24.25 -7.33 -28.10
C THR A 155 25.77 -7.32 -28.08
N PHE A 156 26.39 -8.14 -28.93
CA PHE A 156 27.85 -8.15 -29.12
C PHE A 156 28.21 -7.26 -30.30
N LYS A 157 29.12 -6.30 -30.09
CA LYS A 157 29.75 -5.56 -31.18
C LYS A 157 31.13 -6.15 -31.42
N ASN A 158 31.32 -6.75 -32.58
CA ASN A 158 32.66 -7.09 -33.05
C ASN A 158 33.27 -5.80 -33.60
N ALA A 159 34.44 -5.42 -33.08
CA ALA A 159 35.27 -4.39 -33.69
C ALA A 159 35.88 -4.92 -35.00
#